data_AF-A0A446B0R1-F1
#
_entry.id   AF-A0A446B0R1-F1
#
_cell.length_a   1.000
_cell.length_b   1.000
_cell.length_c   1.000
_cell.angle_alpha   90.00
_cell.angle_beta   90.00
_cell.angle_gamma   90.00
#
_symmetry.space_group_name_H-M   'P 1'
#
loop_
_entity.id
_entity.type
_entity.pdbx_description
1 polymer ?
#
loop_
_entity_poly.entity_id
_entity_poly.type
_entity_poly.pdbx_seq_one_letter_code
_entity_poly.pdbx_strand_id
1 'polypeptide(L)'
;MSILTVYFCGTGSHRFDDKNPNFWNGELVSTLASNDQGKEFAHWVAIDGPGSGNLQADELFIQTKAYGLSGTLFGRGWEENVSHALHIIKGQFSWQRKTLSEQEYKQLKAAGIPIEDVQVSGSWLWRTYSYGERVVTPQQLQEQIIKIFRKDGALPTQVNLVGWSRGGVSCHMLANAMLKDNALKHIPVNIFAVDPVPGLLNFQAHRVQLGENVKQYVGFYSRDERSKGFACVIPKTHAATRCHIYPVPGRHATLVGNAAADGASGGKVLAEPGLIVRHFAEVCLTRWGVKLQKMLNLGEGDLQAYHQVLARDDSKYQAMRKHSYTLLTEAEQGERAVSLGSQGTGFSTVKGGTLLPLAGLAAPITWQASSYKEIR
;
A
#
# COMPACT_ATOMS: atom_id res chain seq x y z
N MET A 1 -0.36 -25.20 2.37
CA MET A 1 -0.41 -24.09 1.39
C MET A 1 0.11 -22.83 2.08
N SER A 2 1.06 -22.12 1.48
CA SER A 2 1.63 -20.90 2.05
C SER A 2 1.07 -19.66 1.35
N ILE A 3 0.36 -18.80 2.07
CA ILE A 3 -0.13 -17.51 1.56
C ILE A 3 0.84 -16.42 2.01
N LEU A 4 1.18 -15.51 1.11
CA LEU A 4 1.98 -14.31 1.43
C LEU A 4 1.16 -13.05 1.15
N THR A 5 1.09 -12.14 2.12
CA THR A 5 0.48 -10.81 1.95
C THR A 5 1.53 -9.70 1.93
N VAL A 6 1.53 -8.85 0.92
CA VAL A 6 2.42 -7.69 0.83
C VAL A 6 1.60 -6.41 1.02
N TYR A 7 1.95 -5.64 2.05
CA TYR A 7 1.31 -4.37 2.39
C TYR A 7 2.22 -3.21 1.95
N PHE A 8 1.79 -2.44 0.94
CA PHE A 8 2.53 -1.28 0.43
C PHE A 8 1.94 0.03 0.96
N CYS A 9 2.69 0.70 1.83
CA CYS A 9 2.27 1.98 2.39
C CYS A 9 2.23 3.09 1.32
N GLY A 10 1.40 4.11 1.55
CA GLY A 10 1.27 5.25 0.65
C GLY A 10 2.47 6.21 0.70
N THR A 11 2.49 7.17 -0.22
CA THR A 11 3.47 8.26 -0.26
C THR A 11 3.71 8.89 1.11
N GLY A 12 4.95 8.92 1.59
CA GLY A 12 5.30 9.54 2.87
C GLY A 12 4.81 8.77 4.10
N SER A 13 4.19 7.60 3.91
CA SER A 13 3.71 6.72 4.98
C SER A 13 4.63 5.51 5.14
N HIS A 14 4.70 4.96 6.36
CA HIS A 14 5.53 3.81 6.72
C HIS A 14 4.76 2.80 7.58
N ARG A 15 5.35 1.63 7.78
CA ARG A 15 4.75 0.50 8.53
C ARG A 15 4.36 0.77 9.98
N PHE A 16 4.75 1.92 10.54
CA PHE A 16 4.47 2.32 11.93
C PHE A 16 3.44 3.46 12.01
N ASP A 17 2.75 3.77 10.91
CA ASP A 17 1.68 4.76 10.89
C ASP A 17 0.35 4.25 11.47
N ASP A 18 0.33 3.04 12.02
CA ASP A 18 -0.80 2.50 12.80
C ASP A 18 -1.07 3.34 14.07
N LYS A 19 -0.10 4.18 14.46
CA LYS A 19 -0.19 5.12 15.60
C LYS A 19 -0.02 6.58 15.20
N ASN A 20 0.01 6.89 13.91
CA ASN A 20 0.24 8.26 13.45
C ASN A 20 -0.99 9.14 13.75
N PRO A 21 -0.83 10.28 14.45
CA PRO A 21 -1.95 11.11 14.90
C PRO A 21 -2.76 11.76 13.78
N ASN A 22 -2.23 11.80 12.55
CA ASN A 22 -2.99 12.26 11.39
C ASN A 22 -4.09 11.27 10.97
N PHE A 23 -3.99 10.02 11.39
CA PHE A 23 -4.98 8.99 11.13
C PHE A 23 -5.64 8.60 12.46
N TRP A 24 -6.89 9.01 12.66
CA TRP A 24 -7.54 8.96 13.97
C TRP A 24 -7.62 7.52 14.56
N ASN A 25 -7.56 6.51 13.70
CA ASN A 25 -7.59 5.10 14.06
C ASN A 25 -6.46 4.30 13.38
N GLY A 26 -5.31 4.95 13.17
CA GLY A 26 -4.17 4.41 12.43
C GLY A 26 -4.36 4.49 10.91
N GLU A 27 -3.25 4.59 10.18
CA GLU A 27 -3.30 4.49 8.71
C GLU A 27 -3.68 3.07 8.32
N LEU A 28 -4.54 2.92 7.32
CA LEU A 28 -5.16 1.64 6.98
C LEU A 28 -4.15 0.52 6.69
N VAL A 29 -3.19 0.74 5.78
CA VAL A 29 -2.29 -0.32 5.31
C VAL A 29 -1.37 -0.80 6.44
N SER A 30 -0.79 0.14 7.19
CA SER A 30 0.02 -0.14 8.37
C SER A 30 -0.78 -0.82 9.49
N THR A 31 -2.03 -0.42 9.70
CA THR A 31 -2.94 -1.05 10.68
C THR A 31 -3.29 -2.49 10.29
N LEU A 32 -3.54 -2.76 9.00
CA LEU A 32 -3.79 -4.13 8.53
C LEU A 32 -2.55 -5.01 8.73
N ALA A 33 -1.36 -4.50 8.40
CA ALA A 33 -0.11 -5.22 8.62
C ALA A 33 0.15 -5.51 10.11
N SER A 34 -0.05 -4.53 10.99
CA SER A 34 0.13 -4.73 12.45
C SER A 34 -0.90 -5.68 13.07
N ASN A 35 -2.01 -5.91 12.38
CA ASN A 35 -3.05 -6.85 12.75
C ASN A 35 -2.89 -8.24 12.11
N ASP A 36 -1.91 -8.45 11.22
CA ASP A 36 -1.65 -9.76 10.62
C ASP A 36 -1.06 -10.72 11.67
N GLN A 37 -1.68 -11.88 11.85
CA GLN A 37 -1.25 -12.93 12.80
C GLN A 37 -0.21 -13.87 12.20
N GLY A 38 0.09 -13.74 10.91
CA GLY A 38 1.15 -14.49 10.25
C GLY A 38 2.53 -14.15 10.80
N LYS A 39 3.52 -14.94 10.40
CA LYS A 39 4.93 -14.61 10.64
C LYS A 39 5.41 -13.64 9.58
N GLU A 40 5.91 -12.49 9.99
CA GLU A 40 6.54 -11.53 9.08
C GLU A 40 7.63 -12.20 8.24
N PHE A 41 7.81 -11.73 7.01
CA PHE A 41 8.64 -12.27 5.92
C PHE A 41 8.14 -13.61 5.35
N ALA A 42 7.63 -14.51 6.18
CA ALA A 42 7.10 -15.79 5.73
C ALA A 42 5.67 -15.70 5.18
N HIS A 43 4.78 -15.02 5.89
CA HIS A 43 3.35 -14.95 5.57
C HIS A 43 2.88 -13.54 5.26
N TRP A 44 3.61 -12.52 5.71
CA TRP A 44 3.35 -11.14 5.32
C TRP A 44 4.59 -10.27 5.36
N VAL A 45 4.57 -9.13 4.67
CA VAL A 45 5.57 -8.06 4.85
C VAL A 45 4.91 -6.70 4.63
N ALA A 46 5.29 -5.71 5.43
CA ALA A 46 4.97 -4.31 5.20
C ALA A 46 6.15 -3.60 4.55
N ILE A 47 5.87 -2.84 3.49
CA ILE A 47 6.86 -2.10 2.72
C ILE A 47 6.50 -0.62 2.80
N ASP A 48 7.45 0.16 3.30
CA ASP A 48 7.33 1.61 3.44
C ASP A 48 7.07 2.29 2.09
N GLY A 49 6.28 3.35 2.13
CA GLY A 49 5.90 4.07 0.93
C GLY A 49 7.03 4.97 0.40
N PRO A 50 7.04 5.28 -0.89
CA PRO A 50 8.07 6.15 -1.46
C PRO A 50 8.10 7.51 -0.74
N GLY A 51 9.28 7.91 -0.28
CA GLY A 51 9.51 9.20 0.38
C GLY A 51 9.21 9.26 1.87
N SER A 52 8.98 8.13 2.54
CA SER A 52 8.81 8.04 4.01
C SER A 52 10.09 8.22 4.82
N GLY A 53 11.25 8.41 4.15
CA GLY A 53 12.57 8.33 4.79
C GLY A 53 13.17 6.92 4.79
N ASN A 54 12.44 5.91 4.29
CA ASN A 54 12.85 4.51 4.14
C ASN A 54 13.50 3.93 5.42
N LEU A 55 12.71 3.84 6.49
CA LEU A 55 13.14 3.26 7.77
C LEU A 55 13.55 1.79 7.62
N GLN A 56 13.14 1.14 6.53
CA GLN A 56 13.48 -0.23 6.16
C GLN A 56 14.70 -0.37 5.24
N ALA A 57 15.48 0.69 4.99
CA ALA A 57 16.63 0.63 4.08
C ALA A 57 17.62 -0.51 4.43
N ASP A 58 17.73 -0.84 5.71
CA ASP A 58 18.60 -1.89 6.24
C ASP A 58 18.04 -3.30 6.06
N GLU A 59 16.74 -3.42 5.80
CA GLU A 59 15.99 -4.68 5.65
C GLU A 59 15.84 -5.10 4.19
N LEU A 60 16.14 -4.21 3.23
CA LEU A 60 15.92 -4.48 1.81
C LEU A 60 16.78 -5.64 1.29
N PHE A 61 16.17 -6.51 0.46
CA PHE A 61 16.82 -7.67 -0.18
C PHE A 61 17.64 -7.28 -1.42
N ILE A 62 17.77 -5.98 -1.68
CA ILE A 62 18.38 -5.38 -2.87
C ILE A 62 19.25 -4.19 -2.46
N GLN A 63 20.23 -3.87 -3.30
CA GLN A 63 21.05 -2.68 -3.08
C GLN A 63 20.28 -1.42 -3.48
N THR A 64 20.14 -0.46 -2.55
CA THR A 64 19.61 0.87 -2.86
C THR A 64 20.70 1.92 -2.75
N LYS A 65 20.77 2.84 -3.71
CA LYS A 65 21.57 4.07 -3.54
C LYS A 65 20.81 4.98 -2.56
N ALA A 66 21.49 5.49 -1.54
CA ALA A 66 20.88 6.25 -0.45
C ALA A 66 19.94 7.36 -0.96
N TYR A 67 18.75 7.42 -0.35
CA TYR A 67 17.73 8.41 -0.68
C TYR A 67 18.05 9.73 0.04
N GLY A 68 18.28 10.80 -0.72
CA GLY A 68 18.29 12.17 -0.19
C GLY A 68 16.89 12.79 -0.17
N LEU A 69 16.77 13.96 0.47
CA LEU A 69 15.56 14.80 0.58
C LEU A 69 14.90 15.17 -0.78
N SER A 70 15.60 15.04 -1.90
CA SER A 70 15.12 15.43 -3.24
C SER A 70 14.37 14.33 -4.01
N GLY A 71 14.23 13.12 -3.47
CA GLY A 71 13.73 11.95 -4.22
C GLY A 71 12.20 11.78 -4.30
N THR A 72 11.44 12.52 -3.51
CA THR A 72 10.04 12.18 -3.18
C THR A 72 9.01 12.53 -4.25
N LEU A 73 9.30 13.52 -5.10
CA LEU A 73 8.33 14.06 -6.08
C LEU A 73 8.36 13.31 -7.43
N PHE A 74 9.47 12.66 -7.79
CA PHE A 74 9.70 12.09 -9.12
C PHE A 74 9.69 10.55 -9.17
N GLY A 75 9.16 9.87 -8.15
CA GLY A 75 9.04 8.40 -8.16
C GLY A 75 10.40 7.71 -8.09
N ARG A 76 11.16 7.88 -7.01
CA ARG A 76 12.28 6.99 -6.66
C ARG A 76 11.87 6.15 -5.44
N GLY A 77 12.24 4.87 -5.39
CA GLY A 77 11.91 3.95 -4.29
C GLY A 77 10.87 2.87 -4.62
N TRP A 78 9.93 3.14 -5.53
CA TRP A 78 8.93 2.16 -6.00
C TRP A 78 9.49 0.89 -6.67
N GLU A 79 10.41 1.02 -7.63
CA GLU A 79 11.03 -0.12 -8.31
C GLU A 79 11.84 -0.94 -7.30
N GLU A 80 12.50 -0.26 -6.37
CA GLU A 80 13.24 -0.89 -5.28
C GLU A 80 12.29 -1.66 -4.34
N ASN A 81 11.18 -1.05 -3.93
CA ASN A 81 10.14 -1.69 -3.12
C ASN A 81 9.53 -2.92 -3.81
N VAL A 82 9.23 -2.80 -5.11
CA VAL A 82 8.68 -3.91 -5.91
C VAL A 82 9.71 -5.04 -6.05
N SER A 83 10.97 -4.69 -6.30
CA SER A 83 12.04 -5.68 -6.40
C SER A 83 12.32 -6.36 -5.06
N HIS A 84 12.30 -5.61 -3.95
CA HIS A 84 12.39 -6.17 -2.60
C HIS A 84 11.26 -7.18 -2.33
N ALA A 85 10.01 -6.80 -2.61
CA ALA A 85 8.87 -7.70 -2.47
C ALA A 85 9.00 -8.97 -3.32
N LEU A 86 9.48 -8.83 -4.56
CA LEU A 86 9.73 -9.96 -5.47
C LEU A 86 10.73 -10.96 -4.88
N HIS A 87 11.80 -10.46 -4.26
CA HIS A 87 12.81 -11.28 -3.59
C HIS A 87 12.27 -11.96 -2.32
N ILE A 88 11.41 -11.28 -1.54
CA ILE A 88 10.70 -11.90 -0.39
C ILE A 88 9.74 -13.00 -0.85
N ILE A 89 9.01 -12.80 -1.95
CA ILE A 89 8.15 -13.85 -2.53
C ILE A 89 8.99 -15.07 -2.89
N LYS A 90 10.16 -14.88 -3.50
CA LYS A 90 11.09 -15.96 -3.85
C LYS A 90 11.79 -16.59 -2.64
N GLY A 91 11.80 -15.89 -1.50
CA GLY A 91 12.49 -16.33 -0.29
C GLY A 91 14.00 -16.31 -0.45
N GLN A 92 14.54 -15.39 -1.26
CA GLN A 92 15.97 -15.28 -1.58
C GLN A 92 16.35 -13.82 -1.73
N PHE A 93 17.41 -13.38 -1.06
CA PHE A 93 17.96 -12.03 -1.23
C PHE A 93 19.05 -12.02 -2.32
N SER A 94 19.20 -10.90 -3.04
CA SER A 94 20.30 -10.69 -4.00
C SER A 94 21.38 -9.76 -3.47
N TRP A 95 21.09 -9.07 -2.38
CA TRP A 95 22.02 -8.19 -1.67
C TRP A 95 21.80 -8.30 -0.16
N GLN A 96 22.85 -8.01 0.60
CA GLN A 96 22.80 -7.99 2.06
C GLN A 96 23.66 -6.84 2.60
N ARG A 97 23.18 -6.19 3.67
CA ARG A 97 23.95 -5.13 4.31
C ARG A 97 24.95 -5.71 5.30
N LYS A 98 26.22 -5.72 4.93
CA LYS A 98 27.28 -6.22 5.82
C LYS A 98 27.73 -5.21 6.87
N THR A 99 27.73 -3.91 6.58
CA THR A 99 28.26 -2.90 7.50
C THR A 99 27.28 -2.56 8.61
N LEU A 100 27.74 -2.54 9.87
CA LEU A 100 26.95 -2.13 11.03
C LEU A 100 26.59 -0.63 10.98
N SER A 101 25.39 -0.30 11.45
CA SER A 101 25.06 1.09 11.83
C SER A 101 25.68 1.46 13.17
N GLU A 102 25.81 2.76 13.43
CA GLU A 102 26.28 3.27 14.73
C GLU A 102 25.41 2.77 15.89
N GLN A 103 24.09 2.73 15.69
CA GLN A 103 23.15 2.31 16.72
C GLN A 103 23.31 0.83 17.06
N GLU A 104 23.40 -0.04 16.06
CA GLU A 104 23.65 -1.46 16.28
C GLU A 104 25.00 -1.70 16.95
N TYR A 105 26.06 -1.00 16.50
CA TYR A 105 27.37 -1.09 17.12
C TYR A 105 27.32 -0.77 18.62
N LYS A 106 26.65 0.34 18.99
CA LYS A 106 26.48 0.73 20.40
C LYS A 106 25.70 -0.33 21.19
N GLN A 107 24.65 -0.90 20.61
CA GLN A 107 23.87 -1.96 21.25
C GLN A 107 24.70 -3.24 21.46
N LEU A 108 25.46 -3.67 20.45
CA LEU A 108 26.31 -4.86 20.52
C LEU A 108 27.45 -4.68 21.55
N LYS A 109 28.12 -3.52 21.57
CA LYS A 109 29.11 -3.19 22.62
C LYS A 109 28.47 -3.18 24.01
N ALA A 110 27.28 -2.58 24.17
CA ALA A 110 26.57 -2.55 25.45
C ALA A 110 26.15 -3.95 25.93
N ALA A 111 25.89 -4.88 25.00
CA ALA A 111 25.58 -6.27 25.28
C ALA A 111 26.83 -7.14 25.54
N GLY A 112 28.04 -6.58 25.48
CA GLY A 112 29.30 -7.31 25.70
C GLY A 112 29.70 -8.24 24.56
N ILE A 113 29.14 -8.06 23.36
CA ILE A 113 29.46 -8.89 22.20
C ILE A 113 30.82 -8.45 21.61
N PRO A 114 31.77 -9.39 21.39
CA PRO A 114 33.08 -9.05 20.84
C PRO A 114 32.94 -8.64 19.36
N ILE A 115 33.06 -7.34 19.10
CA ILE A 115 33.08 -6.75 17.76
C ILE A 115 34.28 -5.82 17.59
N GLU A 116 34.75 -5.68 16.35
CA GLU A 116 35.85 -4.79 15.96
C GLU A 116 35.62 -3.36 16.47
N ASP A 117 36.68 -2.66 16.82
CA ASP A 117 36.57 -1.25 17.22
C ASP A 117 36.32 -0.34 16.01
N VAL A 118 35.63 0.77 16.26
CA VAL A 118 35.32 1.76 15.22
C VAL A 118 36.59 2.24 14.53
N GLN A 119 36.63 2.07 13.21
CA GLN A 119 37.67 2.64 12.38
C GLN A 119 37.26 4.06 11.96
N VAL A 120 38.12 5.03 12.24
CA VAL A 120 37.91 6.44 11.86
C VAL A 120 38.88 6.77 10.73
N SER A 121 38.36 7.30 9.62
CA SER A 121 39.15 7.76 8.48
C SER A 121 38.72 9.15 8.03
N GLY A 122 39.54 9.81 7.20
CA GLY A 122 39.25 11.15 6.67
C GLY A 122 39.94 12.30 7.41
N SER A 123 39.65 13.53 7.00
CA SER A 123 40.26 14.73 7.57
C SER A 123 39.48 15.24 8.79
N TRP A 124 40.04 16.20 9.52
CA TRP A 124 39.37 16.81 10.68
C TRP A 124 37.98 17.39 10.35
N LEU A 125 37.79 17.90 9.12
CA LEU A 125 36.52 18.44 8.63
C LEU A 125 35.54 17.36 8.13
N TRP A 126 36.03 16.16 7.81
CA TRP A 126 35.25 15.09 7.18
C TRP A 126 35.69 13.74 7.73
N ARG A 127 35.24 13.41 8.94
CA ARG A 127 35.44 12.09 9.53
C ARG A 127 34.41 11.10 9.02
N THR A 128 34.89 9.96 8.56
CA THR A 128 34.09 8.80 8.22
C THR A 128 34.30 7.74 9.29
N TYR A 129 33.21 7.16 9.78
CA TYR A 129 33.22 6.13 10.80
C TYR A 129 32.78 4.80 10.18
N SER A 130 33.58 3.76 10.36
CA SER A 130 33.24 2.37 10.01
C SER A 130 33.06 1.58 11.30
N TYR A 131 31.88 1.02 11.48
CA TYR A 131 31.47 0.34 12.71
C TYR A 131 31.66 -1.19 12.64
N GLY A 132 32.44 -1.69 11.69
CA GLY A 132 32.67 -3.12 11.46
C GLY A 132 31.58 -3.81 10.64
N GLU A 133 31.73 -5.13 10.45
CA GLU A 133 30.79 -5.97 9.71
C GLU A 133 29.86 -6.80 10.61
N ARG A 134 28.66 -7.10 10.10
CA ARG A 134 27.65 -7.98 10.69
C ARG A 134 28.06 -9.44 10.47
N VAL A 135 28.02 -10.23 11.55
CA VAL A 135 28.18 -11.69 11.47
C VAL A 135 26.95 -12.35 10.81
N VAL A 136 25.75 -11.86 11.14
CA VAL A 136 24.49 -12.27 10.53
C VAL A 136 23.75 -11.02 10.07
N THR A 137 23.38 -10.97 8.79
CA THR A 137 22.67 -9.83 8.23
C THR A 137 21.15 -9.95 8.46
N PRO A 138 20.40 -8.83 8.49
CA PRO A 138 18.94 -8.87 8.53
C PRO A 138 18.36 -9.74 7.40
N GLN A 139 18.96 -9.68 6.21
CA GLN A 139 18.52 -10.46 5.04
C GLN A 139 18.69 -11.97 5.25
N GLN A 140 19.81 -12.40 5.85
CA GLN A 140 20.00 -13.81 6.21
C GLN A 140 18.97 -14.26 7.24
N LEU A 141 18.69 -13.45 8.26
CA LEU A 141 17.68 -13.78 9.27
C LEU A 141 16.28 -13.92 8.63
N GLN A 142 15.89 -12.97 7.78
CA GLN A 142 14.61 -12.99 7.07
C GLN A 142 14.49 -14.21 6.15
N GLU A 143 15.55 -14.57 5.42
CA GLU A 143 15.58 -15.79 4.60
C GLU A 143 15.39 -17.06 5.45
N GLN A 144 16.02 -17.13 6.63
CA GLN A 144 15.84 -18.27 7.54
C GLN A 144 14.42 -18.34 8.09
N ILE A 145 13.81 -17.21 8.44
CA ILE A 145 12.39 -17.15 8.82
C ILE A 145 11.53 -17.74 7.70
N ILE A 146 11.76 -17.34 6.45
CA ILE A 146 11.01 -17.87 5.29
C ILE A 146 11.17 -19.39 5.19
N LYS A 147 12.41 -19.91 5.27
CA LYS A 147 12.70 -21.35 5.20
C LYS A 147 12.02 -22.16 6.31
N ILE A 148 12.02 -21.64 7.54
CA ILE A 148 11.42 -22.31 8.71
C ILE A 148 9.90 -22.37 8.61
N PHE A 149 9.27 -21.29 8.16
CA PHE A 149 7.82 -21.14 8.25
C PHE A 149 7.06 -21.50 6.97
N ARG A 150 7.69 -21.46 5.78
CA ARG A 150 7.08 -21.91 4.52
C ARG A 150 7.36 -23.40 4.25
N LYS A 151 6.67 -24.28 4.98
CA LYS A 151 6.92 -25.73 5.02
C LYS A 151 6.71 -26.46 3.69
N ASP A 152 5.86 -25.94 2.81
CA ASP A 152 5.51 -26.57 1.53
C ASP A 152 6.39 -26.11 0.36
N GLY A 153 7.48 -25.39 0.66
CA GLY A 153 8.39 -24.82 -0.33
C GLY A 153 8.56 -23.31 -0.16
N ALA A 154 9.65 -22.77 -0.71
CA ALA A 154 9.99 -21.36 -0.55
C ALA A 154 8.95 -20.42 -1.19
N LEU A 155 8.29 -20.85 -2.27
CA LEU A 155 7.32 -20.03 -2.99
C LEU A 155 5.92 -20.15 -2.36
N PRO A 156 5.19 -19.03 -2.19
CA PRO A 156 3.80 -19.08 -1.76
C PRO A 156 2.89 -19.65 -2.86
N THR A 157 1.79 -20.26 -2.47
CA THR A 157 0.75 -20.76 -3.38
C THR A 157 -0.24 -19.67 -3.81
N GLN A 158 -0.24 -18.52 -3.13
CA GLN A 158 -1.04 -17.34 -3.44
C GLN A 158 -0.36 -16.09 -2.87
N VAL A 159 -0.47 -14.97 -3.57
CA VAL A 159 -0.03 -13.66 -3.08
C VAL A 159 -1.22 -12.70 -2.97
N ASN A 160 -1.36 -12.06 -1.82
CA ASN A 160 -2.32 -10.97 -1.61
C ASN A 160 -1.55 -9.66 -1.56
N LEU A 161 -2.04 -8.63 -2.24
CA LEU A 161 -1.41 -7.31 -2.28
C LEU A 161 -2.38 -6.27 -1.74
N VAL A 162 -1.93 -5.46 -0.80
CA VAL A 162 -2.70 -4.34 -0.25
C VAL A 162 -1.89 -3.08 -0.44
N GLY A 163 -2.50 -2.01 -0.93
CA GLY A 163 -1.76 -0.76 -1.06
C GLY A 163 -2.62 0.48 -1.23
N TRP A 164 -2.10 1.59 -0.75
CA TRP A 164 -2.72 2.91 -0.86
C TRP A 164 -1.86 3.84 -1.71
N SER A 165 -2.46 4.74 -2.51
CA SER A 165 -1.70 5.75 -3.25
C SER A 165 -0.67 5.13 -4.21
N ARG A 166 0.58 5.59 -4.18
CA ARG A 166 1.70 4.94 -4.89
C ARG A 166 1.91 3.50 -4.45
N GLY A 167 1.60 3.12 -3.22
CA GLY A 167 1.61 1.73 -2.76
C GLY A 167 0.59 0.86 -3.48
N GLY A 168 -0.60 1.39 -3.78
CA GLY A 168 -1.60 0.70 -4.62
C GLY A 168 -1.09 0.50 -6.06
N VAL A 169 -0.33 1.45 -6.60
CA VAL A 169 0.36 1.28 -7.88
C VAL A 169 1.50 0.26 -7.79
N SER A 170 2.24 0.21 -6.67
CA SER A 170 3.23 -0.83 -6.42
C SER A 170 2.62 -2.23 -6.42
N CYS A 171 1.36 -2.40 -5.97
CA CYS A 171 0.64 -3.66 -6.15
C CYS A 171 0.51 -4.05 -7.64
N HIS A 172 0.18 -3.10 -8.51
CA HIS A 172 0.09 -3.36 -9.96
C HIS A 172 1.45 -3.74 -10.53
N MET A 173 2.49 -3.01 -10.15
CA MET A 173 3.86 -3.24 -10.60
C MET A 173 4.35 -4.63 -10.18
N LEU A 174 4.12 -5.02 -8.92
CA LEU A 174 4.52 -6.33 -8.41
C LEU A 174 3.75 -7.47 -9.07
N ALA A 175 2.43 -7.34 -9.25
CA ALA A 175 1.65 -8.37 -9.95
C ALA A 175 2.17 -8.59 -11.38
N ASN A 176 2.51 -7.51 -12.09
CA ASN A 176 3.10 -7.61 -13.44
C ASN A 176 4.54 -8.14 -13.41
N ALA A 177 5.34 -7.83 -12.39
CA ALA A 177 6.68 -8.38 -12.22
C ALA A 177 6.63 -9.90 -11.96
N MET A 178 5.69 -10.36 -11.13
CA MET A 178 5.43 -11.78 -10.91
C MET A 178 5.02 -12.50 -12.19
N LEU A 179 4.15 -11.89 -13.01
CA LEU A 179 3.73 -12.48 -14.29
C LEU A 179 4.90 -12.65 -15.29
N LYS A 180 5.90 -11.77 -15.21
CA LYS A 180 7.12 -11.83 -16.04
C LYS A 180 8.18 -12.80 -15.50
N ASP A 181 8.15 -13.14 -14.21
CA ASP A 181 9.10 -14.06 -13.59
C ASP A 181 8.65 -15.52 -13.82
N ASN A 182 9.52 -16.34 -14.41
CA ASN A 182 9.21 -17.73 -14.76
C ASN A 182 8.79 -18.60 -13.55
N ALA A 183 9.33 -18.33 -12.36
CA ALA A 183 8.98 -19.07 -11.16
C ALA A 183 7.65 -18.60 -10.54
N LEU A 184 7.24 -17.36 -10.80
CA LEU A 184 6.11 -16.73 -10.12
C LEU A 184 4.86 -16.56 -10.98
N LYS A 185 4.98 -16.64 -12.31
CA LYS A 185 3.89 -16.35 -13.26
C LYS A 185 2.60 -17.16 -13.05
N HIS A 186 2.72 -18.34 -12.42
CA HIS A 186 1.60 -19.23 -12.13
C HIS A 186 0.93 -18.97 -10.78
N ILE A 187 1.56 -18.15 -9.91
CA ILE A 187 1.03 -17.86 -8.58
C ILE A 187 -0.13 -16.86 -8.73
N PRO A 188 -1.34 -17.21 -8.26
CA PRO A 188 -2.49 -16.30 -8.31
C PRO A 188 -2.29 -15.10 -7.38
N VAL A 189 -2.74 -13.94 -7.84
CA VAL A 189 -2.65 -12.67 -7.12
C VAL A 189 -4.03 -12.09 -6.85
N ASN A 190 -4.28 -11.66 -5.61
CA ASN A 190 -5.43 -10.81 -5.27
C ASN A 190 -4.94 -9.42 -4.86
N ILE A 191 -5.66 -8.37 -5.23
CA ILE A 191 -5.27 -6.99 -4.93
C ILE A 191 -6.42 -6.26 -4.23
N PHE A 192 -6.12 -5.63 -3.09
CA PHE A 192 -6.95 -4.61 -2.45
C PHE A 192 -6.24 -3.26 -2.55
N ALA A 193 -6.72 -2.39 -3.42
CA ALA A 193 -6.12 -1.07 -3.66
C ALA A 193 -7.01 0.05 -3.12
N VAL A 194 -6.41 1.02 -2.45
CA VAL A 194 -7.08 2.24 -2.02
C VAL A 194 -6.48 3.40 -2.80
N ASP A 195 -7.31 4.00 -3.63
CA ASP A 195 -7.01 5.21 -4.39
C ASP A 195 -5.60 5.20 -5.04
N PRO A 196 -5.29 4.22 -5.91
CA PRO A 196 -3.94 4.07 -6.47
C PRO A 196 -3.60 5.28 -7.35
N VAL A 197 -2.56 6.02 -7.00
CA VAL A 197 -2.13 7.25 -7.69
C VAL A 197 -0.69 7.08 -8.18
N PRO A 198 -0.45 7.04 -9.51
CA PRO A 198 0.91 6.91 -10.05
C PRO A 198 1.70 8.22 -10.01
N GLY A 199 1.01 9.36 -9.93
CA GLY A 199 1.58 10.69 -10.09
C GLY A 199 1.73 11.08 -11.57
N LEU A 200 2.07 12.35 -11.80
CA LEU A 200 2.22 12.90 -13.13
C LEU A 200 3.23 12.09 -13.97
N LEU A 201 2.88 11.82 -15.23
CA LEU A 201 3.72 11.14 -16.23
C LEU A 201 4.04 9.66 -15.95
N ASN A 202 3.39 9.02 -14.96
CA ASN A 202 3.69 7.66 -14.52
C ASN A 202 2.65 6.60 -14.95
N PHE A 203 2.07 6.75 -16.14
CA PHE A 203 1.01 5.88 -16.69
C PHE A 203 1.52 4.77 -17.62
N GLN A 204 2.75 4.29 -17.41
CA GLN A 204 3.34 3.19 -18.16
C GLN A 204 2.56 1.88 -17.91
N ALA A 205 2.53 0.97 -18.89
CA ALA A 205 1.66 -0.22 -18.88
C ALA A 205 1.72 -1.04 -17.57
N HIS A 206 2.91 -1.26 -17.02
CA HIS A 206 3.12 -2.05 -15.79
C HIS A 206 2.54 -1.41 -14.51
N ARG A 207 2.11 -0.14 -14.56
CA ARG A 207 1.48 0.60 -13.46
C ARG A 207 -0.03 0.71 -13.61
N VAL A 208 -0.55 0.51 -14.83
CA VAL A 208 -1.93 0.83 -15.20
C VAL A 208 -2.68 -0.32 -15.87
N GLN A 209 -2.03 -1.48 -16.00
CA GLN A 209 -2.61 -2.70 -16.54
C GLN A 209 -2.33 -3.86 -15.59
N LEU A 210 -3.21 -4.87 -15.60
CA LEU A 210 -3.05 -6.09 -14.80
C LEU A 210 -3.26 -7.31 -15.70
N GLY A 211 -2.31 -8.24 -15.64
CA GLY A 211 -2.35 -9.48 -16.41
C GLY A 211 -3.17 -10.60 -15.76
N GLU A 212 -3.13 -11.77 -16.40
CA GLU A 212 -4.01 -12.92 -16.09
C GLU A 212 -3.76 -13.59 -14.73
N ASN A 213 -2.59 -13.36 -14.11
CA ASN A 213 -2.29 -13.88 -12.78
C ASN A 213 -3.14 -13.21 -11.70
N VAL A 214 -3.68 -12.01 -11.94
CA VAL A 214 -4.58 -11.32 -11.01
C VAL A 214 -5.98 -11.90 -11.10
N LYS A 215 -6.44 -12.55 -10.03
CA LYS A 215 -7.74 -13.24 -9.96
C LYS A 215 -8.85 -12.35 -9.41
N GLN A 216 -8.51 -11.45 -8.51
CA GLN A 216 -9.45 -10.46 -7.97
C GLN A 216 -8.75 -9.12 -7.76
N TYR A 217 -9.42 -8.05 -8.17
CA TYR A 217 -9.05 -6.67 -7.89
C TYR A 217 -10.20 -6.01 -7.15
N VAL A 218 -9.95 -5.46 -5.96
CA VAL A 218 -10.91 -4.68 -5.19
C VAL A 218 -10.32 -3.29 -4.98
N GLY A 219 -11.00 -2.27 -5.51
CA GLY A 219 -10.54 -0.88 -5.49
C GLY A 219 -11.53 0.04 -4.81
N PHE A 220 -11.07 0.86 -3.86
CA PHE A 220 -11.85 1.95 -3.29
C PHE A 220 -11.26 3.29 -3.71
N TYR A 221 -12.08 4.19 -4.25
CA TYR A 221 -11.61 5.42 -4.90
C TYR A 221 -12.27 6.65 -4.28
N SER A 222 -11.46 7.66 -3.99
CA SER A 222 -11.95 8.90 -3.37
C SER A 222 -12.73 9.75 -4.40
N ARG A 223 -13.93 10.20 -4.07
CA ARG A 223 -14.74 10.99 -5.02
C ARG A 223 -14.31 12.47 -5.04
N ASP A 224 -13.84 12.98 -3.90
CA ASP A 224 -13.73 14.41 -3.64
C ASP A 224 -12.29 14.95 -3.68
N GLU A 225 -11.30 14.12 -3.98
CA GLU A 225 -9.93 14.57 -4.23
C GLU A 225 -9.83 15.40 -5.52
N ARG A 226 -9.05 16.48 -5.48
CA ARG A 226 -8.84 17.41 -6.60
C ARG A 226 -7.39 17.88 -6.74
N SER A 227 -6.46 17.42 -5.92
CA SER A 227 -5.05 17.85 -5.98
C SER A 227 -4.46 17.54 -7.36
N LYS A 228 -3.77 18.51 -7.96
CA LYS A 228 -3.10 18.31 -9.25
C LYS A 228 -2.07 17.18 -9.14
N GLY A 229 -2.12 16.21 -10.04
CA GLY A 229 -1.27 15.02 -10.03
C GLY A 229 -1.77 13.88 -9.15
N PHE A 230 -2.99 13.97 -8.61
CA PHE A 230 -3.65 12.91 -7.83
C PHE A 230 -4.74 12.16 -8.63
N ALA A 231 -4.69 12.25 -9.96
CA ALA A 231 -5.48 11.38 -10.81
C ALA A 231 -5.18 9.91 -10.51
N CYS A 232 -6.16 9.20 -9.92
CA CYS A 232 -6.03 7.79 -9.59
C CYS A 232 -6.24 6.91 -10.83
N VAL A 233 -5.67 5.71 -10.81
CA VAL A 233 -5.77 4.75 -11.91
C VAL A 233 -6.73 3.61 -11.60
N ILE A 234 -7.67 3.39 -12.50
CA ILE A 234 -8.44 2.17 -12.60
C ILE A 234 -7.72 1.30 -13.64
N PRO A 235 -7.08 0.18 -13.24
CA PRO A 235 -6.25 -0.57 -14.17
C PRO A 235 -7.09 -1.23 -15.25
N LYS A 236 -6.54 -1.34 -16.47
CA LYS A 236 -7.10 -2.26 -17.47
C LYS A 236 -6.73 -3.68 -17.06
N THR A 237 -7.74 -4.50 -16.76
CA THR A 237 -7.52 -5.88 -16.29
C THR A 237 -7.68 -6.89 -17.42
N HIS A 238 -7.05 -8.04 -17.25
CA HIS A 238 -7.37 -9.21 -18.05
C HIS A 238 -8.86 -9.60 -17.89
N ALA A 239 -9.47 -10.19 -18.93
CA ALA A 239 -10.91 -10.49 -18.94
C ALA A 239 -11.33 -11.51 -17.84
N ALA A 240 -10.41 -12.37 -17.41
CA ALA A 240 -10.63 -13.33 -16.34
C ALA A 240 -10.53 -12.72 -14.92
N THR A 241 -10.07 -11.48 -14.78
CA THR A 241 -9.94 -10.81 -13.48
C THR A 241 -11.30 -10.30 -13.03
N ARG A 242 -11.73 -10.71 -11.83
CA ARG A 242 -12.92 -10.11 -11.19
C ARG A 242 -12.55 -8.74 -10.64
N CYS A 243 -13.08 -7.68 -11.24
CA CYS A 243 -12.73 -6.31 -10.90
C CYS A 243 -13.90 -5.64 -10.17
N HIS A 244 -13.69 -5.33 -8.89
CA HIS A 244 -14.66 -4.66 -8.05
C HIS A 244 -14.18 -3.26 -7.70
N ILE A 245 -14.94 -2.22 -8.04
CA ILE A 245 -14.54 -0.84 -7.73
C ILE A 245 -15.70 -0.07 -7.11
N TYR A 246 -15.37 0.75 -6.10
CA TYR A 246 -16.36 1.47 -5.32
C TYR A 246 -15.93 2.93 -5.10
N PRO A 247 -16.82 3.89 -5.34
CA PRO A 247 -16.59 5.28 -4.98
C PRO A 247 -16.85 5.49 -3.49
N VAL A 248 -16.04 6.33 -2.84
CA VAL A 248 -16.23 6.73 -1.44
C VAL A 248 -16.06 8.24 -1.31
N PRO A 249 -16.96 8.96 -0.59
CA PRO A 249 -16.78 10.37 -0.29
C PRO A 249 -15.49 10.66 0.45
N GLY A 250 -14.93 11.85 0.20
CA GLY A 250 -13.72 12.33 0.86
C GLY A 250 -12.50 12.40 -0.07
N ARG A 251 -11.38 12.84 0.51
CA ARG A 251 -10.10 13.05 -0.17
C ARG A 251 -9.21 11.81 -0.09
N HIS A 252 -8.03 11.89 -0.70
CA HIS A 252 -7.09 10.79 -0.84
C HIS A 252 -6.80 10.05 0.47
N ALA A 253 -6.50 10.78 1.56
CA ALA A 253 -6.18 10.19 2.86
C ALA A 253 -7.44 9.84 3.70
N THR A 254 -8.62 10.35 3.34
CA THR A 254 -9.86 10.08 4.07
C THR A 254 -10.21 8.59 4.07
N LEU A 255 -9.95 7.92 2.94
CA LEU A 255 -10.21 6.48 2.77
C LEU A 255 -9.28 5.59 3.61
N VAL A 256 -8.15 6.10 4.08
CA VAL A 256 -7.18 5.35 4.90
C VAL A 256 -7.12 5.80 6.35
N GLY A 257 -8.16 6.49 6.82
CA GLY A 257 -8.31 6.81 8.25
C GLY A 257 -8.01 8.25 8.63
N ASN A 258 -7.83 9.17 7.68
CA ASN A 258 -7.77 10.61 7.99
C ASN A 258 -9.19 11.19 8.11
N ALA A 259 -9.65 11.46 9.33
CA ALA A 259 -11.01 11.95 9.58
C ALA A 259 -11.11 13.47 9.70
N ALA A 260 -10.09 14.22 9.27
CA ALA A 260 -10.10 15.67 9.30
C ALA A 260 -11.21 16.26 8.42
N ALA A 261 -11.69 17.46 8.75
CA ALA A 261 -12.68 18.17 7.94
C ALA A 261 -12.17 18.49 6.52
N ASP A 262 -10.85 18.64 6.35
CA ASP A 262 -10.19 18.87 5.06
C ASP A 262 -9.56 17.60 4.47
N GLY A 263 -9.65 16.47 5.18
CA GLY A 263 -9.07 15.19 4.80
C GLY A 263 -7.52 15.14 4.80
N ALA A 264 -6.83 16.04 5.50
CA ALA A 264 -5.37 16.09 5.52
C ALA A 264 -4.73 15.98 6.91
N SER A 265 -5.23 16.69 7.93
CA SER A 265 -4.69 16.56 9.28
C SER A 265 -5.64 17.01 10.39
N GLY A 266 -5.54 16.32 11.54
CA GLY A 266 -6.28 16.64 12.77
C GLY A 266 -7.70 16.08 12.86
N GLY A 267 -8.24 16.04 14.09
CA GLY A 267 -9.65 15.79 14.39
C GLY A 267 -10.25 14.44 13.97
N LYS A 268 -11.48 14.20 14.45
CA LYS A 268 -12.33 13.06 14.07
C LYS A 268 -13.69 13.60 13.64
N VAL A 269 -13.75 14.17 12.44
CA VAL A 269 -14.94 14.85 11.89
C VAL A 269 -15.69 13.97 10.90
N LEU A 270 -14.98 13.26 10.03
CA LEU A 270 -15.53 12.48 8.91
C LEU A 270 -14.85 11.11 8.84
N ALA A 271 -15.18 10.23 9.79
CA ALA A 271 -14.46 8.97 10.03
C ALA A 271 -14.97 7.78 9.19
N GLU A 272 -16.20 7.87 8.72
CA GLU A 272 -16.98 6.79 8.11
C GLU A 272 -16.32 6.23 6.83
N PRO A 273 -15.75 7.04 5.91
CA PRO A 273 -15.05 6.51 4.74
C PRO A 273 -13.95 5.51 5.11
N GLY A 274 -13.08 5.87 6.06
CA GLY A 274 -11.98 5.01 6.50
C GLY A 274 -12.46 3.74 7.20
N LEU A 275 -13.55 3.80 7.97
CA LEU A 275 -14.14 2.63 8.62
C LEU A 275 -14.73 1.64 7.63
N ILE A 276 -15.46 2.12 6.62
CA ILE A 276 -16.04 1.29 5.56
C ILE A 276 -14.92 0.60 4.76
N VAL A 277 -13.92 1.35 4.31
CA VAL A 277 -12.81 0.81 3.53
C VAL A 277 -12.02 -0.21 4.36
N ARG A 278 -11.74 0.09 5.64
CA ARG A 278 -11.05 -0.84 6.54
C ARG A 278 -11.81 -2.14 6.70
N HIS A 279 -13.11 -2.08 6.97
CA HIS A 279 -13.94 -3.28 7.11
C HIS A 279 -13.86 -4.17 5.86
N PHE A 280 -14.01 -3.59 4.67
CA PHE A 280 -13.94 -4.38 3.44
C PHE A 280 -12.53 -4.90 3.12
N ALA A 281 -11.48 -4.19 3.52
CA ALA A 281 -10.11 -4.71 3.45
C ALA A 281 -9.95 -5.96 4.33
N GLU A 282 -10.44 -5.91 5.57
CA GLU A 282 -10.39 -7.02 6.52
C GLU A 282 -11.22 -8.22 6.05
N VAL A 283 -12.42 -7.99 5.50
CA VAL A 283 -13.28 -9.03 4.92
C VAL A 283 -12.60 -9.69 3.72
N CYS A 284 -12.05 -8.90 2.79
CA CYS A 284 -11.37 -9.44 1.61
C CYS A 284 -10.14 -10.25 1.99
N LEU A 285 -9.29 -9.73 2.89
CA LEU A 285 -8.08 -10.40 3.34
C LEU A 285 -8.41 -11.73 4.05
N THR A 286 -9.42 -11.73 4.92
CA THR A 286 -9.86 -12.95 5.61
C THR A 286 -10.37 -13.99 4.61
N ARG A 287 -11.19 -13.58 3.63
CA ARG A 287 -11.64 -14.45 2.54
C ARG A 287 -10.48 -14.98 1.70
N TRP A 288 -9.41 -14.21 1.53
CA TRP A 288 -8.19 -14.63 0.85
C TRP A 288 -7.22 -15.43 1.72
N GLY A 289 -7.64 -15.81 2.93
CA GLY A 289 -6.90 -16.72 3.82
C GLY A 289 -5.94 -16.06 4.81
N VAL A 290 -5.98 -14.73 4.94
CA VAL A 290 -5.21 -14.02 5.97
C VAL A 290 -5.90 -14.16 7.32
N LYS A 291 -5.12 -14.34 8.39
CA LYS A 291 -5.62 -14.32 9.76
C LYS A 291 -5.33 -12.96 10.36
N LEU A 292 -6.37 -12.16 10.59
CA LEU A 292 -6.26 -10.83 11.19
C LEU A 292 -6.76 -10.85 12.64
N GLN A 293 -6.17 -10.01 13.48
CA GLN A 293 -6.70 -9.63 14.80
C GLN A 293 -7.31 -8.22 14.74
N LYS A 294 -8.07 -7.83 15.77
CA LYS A 294 -8.61 -6.46 15.92
C LYS A 294 -9.40 -5.94 14.71
N MET A 295 -10.12 -6.84 14.04
CA MET A 295 -11.03 -6.49 12.95
C MET A 295 -12.19 -5.64 13.47
N LEU A 296 -12.71 -4.74 12.63
CA LEU A 296 -13.88 -3.93 12.94
C LEU A 296 -15.16 -4.76 13.06
N ASN A 297 -15.28 -5.83 12.26
CA ASN A 297 -16.43 -6.74 12.24
C ASN A 297 -17.79 -6.02 12.13
N LEU A 298 -17.86 -4.98 11.28
CA LEU A 298 -19.09 -4.24 11.04
C LEU A 298 -20.20 -5.14 10.48
N GLY A 299 -21.41 -5.01 11.03
CA GLY A 299 -22.61 -5.65 10.47
C GLY A 299 -23.26 -4.80 9.38
N GLU A 300 -24.28 -5.34 8.71
CA GLU A 300 -25.07 -4.58 7.72
C GLU A 300 -25.70 -3.31 8.31
N GLY A 301 -26.14 -3.36 9.57
CA GLY A 301 -26.69 -2.20 10.27
C GLY A 301 -25.67 -1.07 10.49
N ASP A 302 -24.43 -1.41 10.83
CA ASP A 302 -23.34 -0.44 10.99
C ASP A 302 -23.00 0.22 9.65
N LEU A 303 -22.89 -0.59 8.59
CA LEU A 303 -22.63 -0.10 7.23
C LEU A 303 -23.76 0.81 6.76
N GLN A 304 -25.02 0.42 6.95
CA GLN A 304 -26.17 1.25 6.62
C GLN A 304 -26.13 2.58 7.37
N ALA A 305 -25.83 2.58 8.67
CA ALA A 305 -25.71 3.79 9.48
C ALA A 305 -24.58 4.70 8.98
N TYR A 306 -23.40 4.14 8.66
CA TYR A 306 -22.30 4.92 8.10
C TYR A 306 -22.65 5.53 6.74
N HIS A 307 -23.32 4.79 5.86
CA HIS A 307 -23.79 5.34 4.58
C HIS A 307 -24.85 6.44 4.75
N GLN A 308 -25.71 6.37 5.76
CA GLN A 308 -26.62 7.47 6.10
C GLN A 308 -25.86 8.72 6.55
N VAL A 309 -24.80 8.55 7.35
CA VAL A 309 -23.91 9.66 7.72
C VAL A 309 -23.20 10.24 6.50
N LEU A 310 -22.67 9.40 5.61
CA LEU A 310 -22.05 9.85 4.36
C LEU A 310 -23.01 10.71 3.51
N ALA A 311 -24.28 10.28 3.40
CA ALA A 311 -25.29 11.01 2.65
C ALA A 311 -25.68 12.34 3.33
N ARG A 312 -25.83 12.34 4.66
CA ARG A 312 -26.11 13.56 5.44
C ARG A 312 -24.99 14.59 5.30
N ASP A 313 -23.75 14.14 5.38
CA ASP A 313 -22.56 14.99 5.41
C ASP A 313 -21.94 15.21 4.01
N ASP A 314 -22.66 14.88 2.94
CA ASP A 314 -22.17 14.96 1.56
C ASP A 314 -21.59 16.34 1.21
N SER A 315 -22.24 17.42 1.66
CA SER A 315 -21.78 18.79 1.46
C SER A 315 -20.42 19.09 2.10
N LYS A 316 -20.08 18.43 3.22
CA LYS A 316 -18.77 18.57 3.87
C LYS A 316 -17.69 17.90 3.03
N TYR A 317 -17.97 16.73 2.44
CA TYR A 317 -17.04 16.08 1.53
C TYR A 317 -16.87 16.86 0.23
N GLN A 318 -17.94 17.42 -0.32
CA GLN A 318 -17.83 18.31 -1.49
C GLN A 318 -16.99 19.56 -1.17
N ALA A 319 -17.10 20.11 0.04
CA ALA A 319 -16.27 21.24 0.47
C ALA A 319 -14.77 20.90 0.49
N MET A 320 -14.39 19.62 0.60
CA MET A 320 -12.98 19.20 0.52
C MET A 320 -12.37 19.46 -0.86
N ARG A 321 -13.17 19.56 -1.93
CA ARG A 321 -12.69 19.74 -3.32
C ARG A 321 -11.87 21.02 -3.55
N LYS A 322 -11.96 21.99 -2.63
CA LYS A 322 -11.16 23.24 -2.65
C LYS A 322 -9.74 23.08 -2.06
N HIS A 323 -9.48 21.98 -1.37
CA HIS A 323 -8.18 21.72 -0.73
C HIS A 323 -7.28 20.92 -1.68
N SER A 324 -5.96 21.16 -1.60
CA SER A 324 -4.97 20.48 -2.42
C SER A 324 -3.70 20.18 -1.64
N TYR A 325 -3.14 18.99 -1.83
CA TYR A 325 -1.80 18.61 -1.34
C TYR A 325 -0.67 19.23 -2.16
N THR A 326 -0.96 19.69 -3.38
CA THR A 326 0.02 20.25 -4.32
C THR A 326 -0.18 21.74 -4.55
N LEU A 327 -1.02 22.40 -3.73
CA LEU A 327 -1.45 23.79 -3.85
C LEU A 327 -2.26 24.12 -5.12
N LEU A 328 -2.35 23.20 -6.07
CA LEU A 328 -3.10 23.31 -7.31
C LEU A 328 -4.20 22.26 -7.36
N THR A 329 -5.35 22.59 -7.92
CA THR A 329 -6.42 21.63 -8.17
C THR A 329 -6.53 21.28 -9.66
N GLU A 330 -7.08 20.12 -9.95
CA GLU A 330 -7.43 19.65 -11.29
C GLU A 330 -8.80 18.98 -11.25
N ALA A 331 -9.50 19.06 -12.39
CA ALA A 331 -10.79 18.42 -12.59
C ALA A 331 -10.92 18.05 -14.07
N GLU A 332 -11.61 16.95 -14.32
CA GLU A 332 -11.97 16.51 -15.67
C GLU A 332 -13.49 16.59 -15.77
N GLN A 333 -14.02 17.44 -16.65
CA GLN A 333 -15.47 17.65 -16.81
C GLN A 333 -16.19 18.07 -15.51
N GLY A 334 -15.51 18.81 -14.64
CA GLY A 334 -16.04 19.23 -13.32
C GLY A 334 -15.98 18.14 -12.24
N GLU A 335 -15.53 16.94 -12.60
CA GLU A 335 -15.37 15.80 -11.69
C GLU A 335 -13.90 15.59 -11.30
N ARG A 336 -13.63 14.60 -10.45
CA ARG A 336 -12.26 14.17 -10.17
C ARG A 336 -11.64 13.62 -11.45
N ALA A 337 -10.44 14.08 -11.79
CA ALA A 337 -9.66 13.47 -12.86
C ALA A 337 -9.21 12.05 -12.44
N VAL A 338 -9.42 11.07 -13.32
CA VAL A 338 -8.98 9.68 -13.13
C VAL A 338 -8.40 9.15 -14.45
N SER A 339 -7.82 7.95 -14.42
CA SER A 339 -7.45 7.22 -15.64
C SER A 339 -8.04 5.82 -15.68
N LEU A 340 -8.51 5.41 -16.87
CA LEU A 340 -8.81 4.01 -17.19
C LEU A 340 -7.63 3.44 -17.98
N GLY A 341 -6.78 2.70 -17.29
CA GLY A 341 -5.42 2.41 -17.76
C GLY A 341 -4.63 3.71 -17.94
N SER A 342 -4.16 3.96 -19.16
CA SER A 342 -3.40 5.18 -19.49
C SER A 342 -4.25 6.33 -20.04
N GLN A 343 -5.57 6.15 -20.18
CA GLN A 343 -6.46 7.15 -20.76
C GLN A 343 -7.13 7.97 -19.67
N GLY A 344 -6.94 9.28 -19.67
CA GLY A 344 -7.58 10.20 -18.73
C GLY A 344 -9.09 10.30 -18.98
N THR A 345 -9.88 10.41 -17.91
CA THR A 345 -11.33 10.59 -17.99
C THR A 345 -11.91 11.14 -16.67
N GLY A 346 -13.20 11.46 -16.67
CA GLY A 346 -13.95 11.89 -15.48
C GLY A 346 -14.28 10.71 -14.56
N PHE A 347 -14.43 10.97 -13.27
CA PHE A 347 -14.64 9.94 -12.25
C PHE A 347 -15.84 9.03 -12.54
N SER A 348 -17.02 9.60 -12.80
CA SER A 348 -18.28 8.86 -12.99
C SER A 348 -18.42 8.23 -14.37
N THR A 349 -17.50 8.51 -15.30
CA THR A 349 -17.49 7.87 -16.62
C THR A 349 -16.99 6.44 -16.54
N VAL A 350 -16.25 6.07 -15.48
CA VAL A 350 -15.70 4.73 -15.25
C VAL A 350 -16.79 3.80 -14.72
N LYS A 351 -17.51 3.17 -15.64
CA LYS A 351 -18.62 2.23 -15.38
C LYS A 351 -18.74 1.20 -16.51
N GLY A 352 -19.53 0.17 -16.28
CA GLY A 352 -19.84 -0.90 -17.23
C GLY A 352 -18.69 -1.88 -17.45
N GLY A 353 -18.74 -2.61 -18.58
CA GLY A 353 -17.72 -3.59 -18.94
C GLY A 353 -17.66 -4.76 -17.98
N THR A 354 -16.44 -5.12 -17.54
CA THR A 354 -16.16 -6.20 -16.59
C THR A 354 -16.14 -5.74 -15.12
N LEU A 355 -16.58 -4.51 -14.85
CA LEU A 355 -16.61 -3.93 -13.51
C LEU A 355 -17.82 -4.41 -12.71
N LEU A 356 -17.59 -4.63 -11.41
CA LEU A 356 -18.61 -5.07 -10.46
C LEU A 356 -18.64 -4.13 -9.24
N PRO A 357 -19.75 -3.41 -8.99
CA PRO A 357 -20.97 -3.36 -9.77
C PRO A 357 -20.76 -2.67 -11.13
N LEU A 358 -21.68 -2.90 -12.07
CA LEU A 358 -21.66 -2.23 -13.37
C LEU A 358 -21.73 -0.70 -13.28
N ALA A 359 -22.27 -0.15 -12.18
CA ALA A 359 -22.25 1.28 -11.94
C ALA A 359 -20.82 1.85 -11.74
N GLY A 360 -19.85 1.00 -11.39
CA GLY A 360 -18.46 1.40 -11.16
C GLY A 360 -18.35 2.59 -10.22
N LEU A 361 -17.61 3.62 -10.64
CA LEU A 361 -17.41 4.85 -9.88
C LEU A 361 -18.61 5.82 -9.92
N ALA A 362 -19.62 5.53 -10.75
CA ALA A 362 -20.90 6.23 -10.72
C ALA A 362 -21.90 5.62 -9.71
N ALA A 363 -21.51 4.59 -8.96
CA ALA A 363 -22.38 3.98 -7.96
C ALA A 363 -22.84 5.01 -6.90
N PRO A 364 -24.11 4.95 -6.47
CA PRO A 364 -24.62 5.87 -5.46
C PRO A 364 -23.98 5.60 -4.10
N ILE A 365 -23.83 6.67 -3.31
CA ILE A 365 -23.35 6.57 -1.92
C ILE A 365 -24.43 6.05 -0.99
N THR A 366 -25.71 6.11 -1.37
CA THR A 366 -26.80 5.61 -0.52
C THR A 366 -26.72 4.09 -0.39
N TRP A 367 -26.88 3.60 0.85
CA TRP A 367 -26.96 2.17 1.11
C TRP A 367 -28.16 1.53 0.41
N GLN A 368 -27.93 0.37 -0.19
CA GLN A 368 -28.95 -0.48 -0.79
C GLN A 368 -28.68 -1.93 -0.39
N ALA A 369 -29.69 -2.80 -0.45
CA ALA A 369 -29.52 -4.22 -0.16
C ALA A 369 -28.46 -4.91 -1.05
N SER A 370 -28.19 -4.35 -2.24
CA SER A 370 -27.15 -4.82 -3.17
C SER A 370 -25.78 -4.18 -2.95
N SER A 371 -25.64 -3.18 -2.08
CA SER A 371 -24.36 -2.50 -1.82
C SER A 371 -23.30 -3.53 -1.39
N TYR A 372 -22.14 -3.48 -2.06
CA TYR A 372 -21.00 -4.37 -1.81
C TYR A 372 -21.30 -5.88 -1.84
N LYS A 373 -22.44 -6.33 -2.38
CA LYS A 373 -22.83 -7.75 -2.40
C LYS A 373 -21.73 -8.68 -2.93
N GLU A 374 -20.96 -8.21 -3.90
CA GLU A 374 -19.88 -8.96 -4.54
C GLU A 374 -18.63 -9.16 -3.66
N ILE A 375 -18.50 -8.39 -2.58
CA ILE A 375 -17.35 -8.45 -1.68
C ILE A 375 -17.70 -8.62 -0.20
N ARG A 376 -18.99 -8.57 0.17
CA ARG A 376 -19.52 -8.88 1.51
C ARG A 376 -19.38 -10.35 1.86
#